data_AF-A0A2B7ZJD4-F1
#
_entry.id   AF-A0A2B7ZJD4-F1
#
_cell.length_a   1.000
_cell.length_b   1.000
_cell.length_c   1.000
_cell.angle_alpha   90.00
_cell.angle_beta   90.00
_cell.angle_gamma   90.00
#
_symmetry.space_group_name_H-M   'P 1'
#
loop_
_entity.id
_entity.type
_entity.pdbx_description
1 polymer ?
#
loop_
_entity_poly.entity_id
_entity_poly.type
_entity_poly.pdbx_seq_one_letter_code
_entity_poly.pdbx_strand_id
1 'polypeptide(L)'
;MKNRFPRPYREHDVLFDAAYDQPKGEDSCTNCNKEHLIQRDIRASDEPRIHYRLIASGNQVIKYGKTWDLIAKEHGILCFEMEAVGLMKQVPCLVIRGICNYSDSHKNKQWQGYAALAAAAYTKILLGVVSASHVRIGEAPLKSSWMVPFDWNPDLLGTIIKWHV
;
A
#
# COMPACT_ATOMS: atom_id res chain seq x y z
N MET A 1 -14.25 -16.26 -8.09
CA MET A 1 -13.47 -15.32 -7.24
C MET A 1 -14.31 -14.20 -6.62
N LYS A 2 -15.29 -13.59 -7.32
CA LYS A 2 -16.09 -12.45 -6.80
C LYS A 2 -16.77 -12.68 -5.43
N ASN A 3 -17.17 -13.91 -5.08
CA ASN A 3 -17.90 -14.17 -3.83
C ASN A 3 -17.03 -14.44 -2.60
N ARG A 4 -15.69 -14.54 -2.75
CA ARG A 4 -14.81 -14.90 -1.62
C ARG A 4 -14.25 -13.69 -0.88
N PHE A 5 -14.13 -12.56 -1.56
CA PHE A 5 -13.60 -11.32 -1.00
C PHE A 5 -14.51 -10.15 -1.39
N PRO A 6 -15.71 -10.07 -0.79
CA PRO A 6 -16.63 -8.97 -1.06
C PRO A 6 -16.02 -7.64 -0.61
N ARG A 7 -16.49 -6.56 -1.21
CA ARG A 7 -16.15 -5.21 -0.75
C ARG A 7 -16.74 -4.99 0.65
N PRO A 8 -15.95 -4.55 1.65
CA PRO A 8 -16.49 -4.13 2.94
C PRO A 8 -17.46 -2.96 2.81
N TYR A 9 -18.40 -2.84 3.75
CA TYR A 9 -19.33 -1.71 3.78
C TYR A 9 -18.60 -0.39 4.07
N ARG A 10 -19.18 0.73 3.58
CA ARG A 10 -18.60 2.08 3.74
C ARG A 10 -18.39 2.47 5.21
N GLU A 11 -19.19 1.96 6.13
CA GLU A 11 -19.02 2.18 7.58
C GLU A 11 -17.70 1.64 8.15
N HIS A 12 -17.04 0.73 7.43
CA HIS A 12 -15.72 0.20 7.78
C HIS A 12 -14.58 1.00 7.16
N ASP A 13 -14.86 2.10 6.46
CA ASP A 13 -13.90 3.00 5.82
C ASP A 13 -13.55 4.19 6.74
N VAL A 14 -12.88 3.88 7.85
CA VAL A 14 -12.66 4.80 8.97
C VAL A 14 -11.20 5.18 9.10
N LEU A 15 -10.93 6.49 9.15
CA LEU A 15 -9.61 7.07 9.42
C LEU A 15 -9.63 7.75 10.79
N PHE A 16 -8.62 7.46 11.62
CA PHE A 16 -8.42 8.14 12.89
C PHE A 16 -7.36 9.23 12.79
N ASP A 17 -7.38 10.17 13.73
CA ASP A 17 -6.33 11.16 13.92
C ASP A 17 -4.97 10.48 14.15
N ALA A 18 -3.93 10.92 13.44
CA ALA A 18 -2.59 10.36 13.53
C ALA A 18 -1.93 10.54 14.92
N ALA A 19 -2.49 11.38 15.79
CA ALA A 19 -2.08 11.56 17.18
C ALA A 19 -2.77 10.60 18.15
N TYR A 20 -3.82 9.91 17.73
CA TYR A 20 -4.54 8.94 18.53
C TYR A 20 -4.02 7.54 18.22
N ASP A 21 -3.43 6.88 19.22
CA ASP A 21 -2.94 5.52 19.07
C ASP A 21 -4.00 4.50 19.52
N GLN A 22 -4.06 3.37 18.82
CA GLN A 22 -4.92 2.25 19.21
C GLN A 22 -4.54 1.76 20.62
N PRO A 23 -5.51 1.45 21.50
CA PRO A 23 -5.25 0.88 22.82
C PRO A 23 -4.35 -0.36 22.75
N LYS A 24 -3.38 -0.45 23.68
CA LYS A 24 -2.44 -1.57 23.74
C LYS A 24 -3.17 -2.88 24.06
N GLY A 25 -2.90 -3.92 23.27
CA GLY A 25 -3.43 -5.28 23.49
C GLY A 25 -4.62 -5.66 22.61
N GLU A 26 -5.14 -4.75 21.78
CA GLU A 26 -6.18 -5.07 20.79
C GLU A 26 -5.58 -5.35 19.40
N ASP A 27 -6.17 -6.31 18.68
CA ASP A 27 -5.77 -6.68 17.29
C ASP A 27 -6.66 -6.03 16.21
N SER A 28 -7.70 -5.33 16.64
CA SER A 28 -8.70 -4.67 15.81
C SER A 28 -9.23 -3.44 16.50
N CYS A 29 -9.57 -2.41 15.74
CA CYS A 29 -10.05 -1.13 16.26
C CYS A 29 -11.56 -1.12 16.59
N THR A 30 -12.06 -2.18 17.23
CA THR A 30 -13.49 -2.32 17.56
C THR A 30 -13.91 -1.40 18.70
N ASN A 31 -13.01 -1.18 19.67
CA ASN A 31 -13.24 -0.35 20.86
C ASN A 31 -12.56 1.03 20.80
N CYS A 32 -12.09 1.44 19.62
CA CYS A 32 -11.45 2.74 19.48
C CYS A 32 -12.44 3.89 19.72
N ASN A 33 -11.96 4.96 20.37
CA ASN A 33 -12.76 6.15 20.56
C ASN A 33 -13.06 6.83 19.21
N LYS A 34 -14.34 6.82 18.85
CA LYS A 34 -14.85 7.38 17.58
C LYS A 34 -14.77 8.91 17.52
N GLU A 35 -14.53 9.59 18.63
CA GLU A 35 -14.29 11.03 18.66
C GLU A 35 -13.00 11.44 17.92
N HIS A 36 -12.05 10.51 17.78
CA HIS A 36 -10.83 10.72 17.00
C HIS A 36 -10.99 10.37 15.52
N LEU A 37 -12.21 10.10 15.03
CA LEU A 37 -12.43 9.88 13.60
C LEU A 37 -12.28 11.19 12.83
N ILE A 38 -11.48 11.16 11.77
CA ILE A 38 -11.36 12.27 10.84
C ILE A 38 -12.62 12.27 9.97
N GLN A 39 -13.33 13.40 9.95
CA GLN A 39 -14.44 13.62 9.04
C GLN A 39 -13.93 13.82 7.61
N ARG A 40 -14.54 13.12 6.66
CA ARG A 40 -14.11 13.08 5.26
C ARG A 40 -15.32 13.14 4.34
N ASP A 41 -15.12 13.68 3.15
CA ASP A 41 -16.17 13.77 2.15
C ASP A 41 -16.65 12.38 1.71
N ILE A 42 -17.95 12.26 1.51
CA ILE A 42 -18.55 11.02 1.02
C ILE A 42 -18.02 10.76 -0.39
N ARG A 43 -17.58 9.53 -0.64
CA ARG A 43 -17.08 9.11 -1.95
C ARG A 43 -18.19 9.21 -3.00
N ALA A 44 -17.87 9.82 -4.14
CA ALA A 44 -18.75 9.90 -5.30
C ALA A 44 -19.01 8.53 -5.96
N SER A 45 -18.10 7.56 -5.79
CA SER A 45 -18.22 6.21 -6.35
C SER A 45 -17.56 5.16 -5.44
N ASP A 46 -18.07 3.94 -5.51
CA ASP A 46 -17.52 2.76 -4.85
C ASP A 46 -16.48 2.01 -5.71
N GLU A 47 -16.20 2.51 -6.90
CA GLU A 47 -15.22 1.91 -7.82
C GLU A 47 -13.77 2.13 -7.37
N PRO A 48 -12.86 1.16 -7.64
CA PRO A 48 -11.43 1.31 -7.37
C PRO A 48 -10.83 2.47 -8.17
N ARG A 49 -9.89 3.20 -7.57
CA ARG A 49 -9.07 4.20 -8.28
C ARG A 49 -7.64 3.71 -8.46
N ILE A 50 -7.04 4.07 -9.59
CA ILE A 50 -5.66 3.71 -9.93
C ILE A 50 -4.79 4.96 -9.82
N HIS A 51 -3.64 4.84 -9.15
CA HIS A 51 -2.74 5.93 -8.82
C HIS A 51 -1.29 5.54 -9.12
N TYR A 52 -0.67 6.18 -10.10
CA TYR A 52 0.75 5.98 -10.42
C TYR A 52 1.61 6.88 -9.54
N ARG A 53 2.14 6.35 -8.44
CA ARG A 53 2.84 7.10 -7.38
C ARG A 53 3.83 6.22 -6.62
N LEU A 54 4.76 6.87 -5.92
CA LEU A 54 5.82 6.21 -5.16
C LEU A 54 5.24 5.33 -4.04
N ILE A 55 5.75 4.09 -3.98
CA ILE A 55 5.53 3.13 -2.90
C ILE A 55 6.81 3.06 -2.11
N ALA A 56 6.76 3.42 -0.83
CA ALA A 56 7.89 3.18 0.06
C ALA A 56 7.83 1.75 0.59
N SER A 57 9.01 1.16 0.72
CA SER A 57 9.18 -0.23 1.11
C SER A 57 10.13 -0.31 2.30
N GLY A 58 9.76 -1.05 3.35
CA GLY A 58 10.56 -1.15 4.59
C GLY A 58 10.28 -2.41 5.41
N ASN A 59 11.22 -2.83 6.25
CA ASN A 59 11.16 -4.11 6.98
C ASN A 59 10.41 -4.03 8.33
N GLN A 60 9.77 -2.91 8.66
CA GLN A 60 9.03 -2.74 9.92
C GLN A 60 7.59 -2.31 9.67
N VAL A 61 6.65 -2.91 10.40
CA VAL A 61 5.29 -2.41 10.51
C VAL A 61 5.37 -1.09 11.25
N ILE A 62 5.09 -0.01 10.53
CA ILE A 62 5.17 1.34 11.04
C ILE A 62 4.10 1.52 12.11
N LYS A 63 4.53 1.93 13.32
CA LYS A 63 3.63 2.16 14.46
C LYS A 63 3.40 3.64 14.79
N TYR A 64 4.09 4.57 14.11
CA TYR A 64 4.02 6.00 14.42
C TYR A 64 3.57 6.81 13.19
N GLY A 65 2.30 7.20 13.15
CA GLY A 65 1.69 7.88 11.99
C GLY A 65 2.34 9.24 11.65
N LYS A 66 2.68 10.06 12.66
CA LYS A 66 3.18 11.43 12.43
C LYS A 66 4.52 11.51 11.69
N THR A 67 5.47 10.64 12.04
CA THR A 67 6.79 10.62 11.38
C THR A 67 6.65 10.26 9.91
N TRP A 68 5.72 9.35 9.60
CA TRP A 68 5.49 8.90 8.22
C TRP A 68 4.62 9.83 7.42
N ASP A 69 3.69 10.56 8.03
CA ASP A 69 2.98 11.63 7.35
C ASP A 69 3.94 12.72 6.85
N LEU A 70 5.00 13.01 7.62
CA LEU A 70 6.06 13.92 7.18
C LEU A 70 6.83 13.33 5.99
N ILE A 71 7.38 12.12 6.13
CA ILE A 71 8.15 11.45 5.08
C ILE A 71 7.30 11.26 3.81
N ALA A 72 6.02 10.91 3.97
CA ALA A 72 5.08 10.74 2.87
C ALA A 72 4.84 12.03 2.11
N LYS A 73 4.64 13.14 2.82
CA LYS A 73 4.45 14.46 2.22
C LYS A 73 5.73 14.95 1.55
N GLU A 74 6.87 14.80 2.21
CA GLU A 74 8.18 15.24 1.71
C GLU A 74 8.57 14.54 0.42
N HIS A 75 8.37 13.22 0.34
CA HIS A 75 8.75 12.43 -0.81
C HIS A 75 7.59 12.09 -1.76
N GLY A 76 6.36 12.57 -1.50
CA GLY A 76 5.19 12.26 -2.31
C GLY A 76 4.80 10.77 -2.32
N ILE A 77 5.08 10.04 -1.24
CA ILE A 77 4.75 8.62 -1.08
C ILE A 77 3.26 8.48 -0.78
N LEU A 78 2.59 7.53 -1.45
CA LEU A 78 1.16 7.26 -1.21
C LEU A 78 0.88 5.93 -0.51
N CYS A 79 1.85 5.03 -0.44
CA CYS A 79 1.67 3.70 0.11
C CYS A 79 2.97 3.18 0.72
N PHE A 80 2.82 2.44 1.81
CA PHE A 80 3.89 1.70 2.46
C PHE A 80 3.63 0.20 2.34
N GLU A 81 4.69 -0.55 2.05
CA GLU A 81 4.66 -2.00 2.06
C GLU A 81 5.98 -2.56 2.57
N MET A 82 6.07 -3.89 2.76
CA MET A 82 7.19 -4.50 3.46
C MET A 82 7.93 -5.60 2.70
N GLU A 83 7.51 -5.93 1.49
CA GLU A 83 7.94 -7.15 0.81
C GLU A 83 8.74 -6.86 -0.47
N ALA A 84 8.53 -5.71 -1.11
CA ALA A 84 9.12 -5.44 -2.42
C ALA A 84 10.60 -5.02 -2.38
N VAL A 85 11.14 -4.50 -1.25
CA VAL A 85 12.56 -4.10 -1.11
C VAL A 85 13.50 -5.21 -1.61
N GLY A 86 13.23 -6.46 -1.25
CA GLY A 86 14.12 -7.58 -1.55
C GLY A 86 14.10 -7.95 -3.04
N LEU A 87 12.93 -7.88 -3.67
CA LEU A 87 12.75 -8.33 -5.05
C LEU A 87 13.23 -7.28 -6.06
N MET A 88 12.99 -6.00 -5.79
CA MET A 88 13.30 -4.91 -6.72
C MET A 88 14.80 -4.71 -6.97
N LYS A 89 15.67 -5.16 -6.06
CA LYS A 89 17.13 -5.13 -6.26
C LYS A 89 17.64 -6.19 -7.22
N GLN A 90 16.87 -7.25 -7.45
CA GLN A 90 17.31 -8.42 -8.19
C GLN A 90 16.71 -8.48 -9.60
N VAL A 91 15.49 -7.97 -9.78
CA VAL A 91 14.77 -8.03 -11.05
C VAL A 91 14.06 -6.72 -11.35
N PRO A 92 14.11 -6.21 -12.60
CA PRO A 92 13.24 -5.13 -13.04
C PRO A 92 11.78 -5.60 -12.88
N CYS A 93 11.01 -4.92 -12.03
CA CYS A 93 9.64 -5.32 -11.76
C CYS A 93 8.72 -4.12 -11.53
N LEU A 94 7.43 -4.35 -11.78
CA LEU A 94 6.37 -3.40 -11.47
C LEU A 94 5.66 -3.87 -10.20
N VAL A 95 5.62 -3.02 -9.19
CA VAL A 95 4.87 -3.29 -7.96
C VAL A 95 3.44 -2.78 -8.14
N ILE A 96 2.47 -3.66 -7.88
CA ILE A 96 1.03 -3.35 -7.86
C ILE A 96 0.50 -3.68 -6.47
N ARG A 97 -0.01 -2.67 -5.76
CA ARG A 97 -0.57 -2.81 -4.41
C ARG A 97 -2.02 -2.35 -4.35
N GLY A 98 -2.85 -3.13 -3.67
CA GLY A 98 -4.17 -2.71 -3.20
C GLY A 98 -4.06 -2.21 -1.77
N ILE A 99 -4.69 -1.08 -1.46
CA ILE A 99 -4.64 -0.48 -0.13
C ILE A 99 -5.69 -1.10 0.79
N CYS A 100 -5.26 -1.53 1.97
CA CYS A 100 -6.12 -2.18 2.97
C CYS A 100 -6.14 -1.48 4.34
N ASN A 101 -5.31 -0.46 4.54
CA ASN A 101 -5.27 0.35 5.76
C ASN A 101 -4.71 1.75 5.45
N TYR A 102 -4.81 2.64 6.42
CA TYR A 102 -4.27 4.01 6.32
C TYR A 102 -2.82 4.13 6.79
N SER A 103 -2.18 3.02 7.18
CA SER A 103 -0.90 3.03 7.88
C SER A 103 -0.92 3.84 9.20
N ASP A 104 -2.09 4.01 9.80
CA ASP A 104 -2.25 4.47 11.16
C ASP A 104 -2.11 3.29 12.14
N SER A 105 -2.17 3.58 13.45
CA SER A 105 -2.10 2.53 14.48
C SER A 105 -3.30 1.58 14.46
N HIS A 106 -4.35 1.89 13.71
CA HIS A 106 -5.65 1.22 13.77
C HIS A 106 -5.77 0.15 12.70
N LYS A 107 -5.57 -1.10 13.12
CA LYS A 107 -5.60 -2.22 12.17
C LYS A 107 -7.04 -2.50 11.74
N ASN A 108 -7.29 -2.35 10.43
CA ASN A 108 -8.52 -2.79 9.78
C ASN A 108 -8.26 -3.98 8.85
N LYS A 109 -8.50 -5.19 9.34
CA LYS A 109 -8.25 -6.42 8.58
C LYS A 109 -9.30 -6.70 7.51
N GLN A 110 -10.47 -6.05 7.57
CA GLN A 110 -11.59 -6.37 6.68
C GLN A 110 -11.31 -6.03 5.21
N TRP A 111 -10.50 -5.01 4.96
CA TRP A 111 -10.16 -4.56 3.61
C TRP A 111 -9.09 -5.41 2.92
N GLN A 112 -8.34 -6.24 3.65
CA GLN A 112 -7.20 -6.99 3.10
C GLN A 112 -7.60 -7.89 1.92
N GLY A 113 -8.67 -8.67 2.09
CA GLY A 113 -9.15 -9.58 1.04
C GLY A 113 -9.60 -8.84 -0.21
N TYR A 114 -10.36 -7.76 -0.04
CA TYR A 114 -10.85 -6.96 -1.15
C TYR A 114 -9.72 -6.20 -1.87
N ALA A 115 -8.80 -5.61 -1.12
CA ALA A 115 -7.63 -4.92 -1.65
C ALA A 115 -6.74 -5.87 -2.48
N ALA A 116 -6.48 -7.08 -1.98
CA ALA A 116 -5.74 -8.10 -2.69
C ALA A 116 -6.46 -8.54 -3.98
N LEU A 117 -7.79 -8.72 -3.93
CA LEU A 117 -8.59 -9.05 -5.11
C LEU A 117 -8.54 -7.94 -6.17
N ALA A 118 -8.65 -6.68 -5.76
CA ALA A 118 -8.57 -5.53 -6.66
C ALA A 118 -7.19 -5.44 -7.35
N ALA A 119 -6.11 -5.62 -6.57
CA ALA A 119 -4.76 -5.67 -7.11
C ALA A 119 -4.58 -6.80 -8.13
N ALA A 120 -4.99 -8.02 -7.78
CA ALA A 120 -4.91 -9.16 -8.67
C ALA A 120 -5.74 -8.99 -9.95
N ALA A 121 -6.94 -8.40 -9.84
CA ALA A 121 -7.81 -8.14 -10.99
C ALA A 121 -7.16 -7.13 -11.95
N TYR A 122 -6.59 -6.05 -11.44
CA TYR A 122 -5.86 -5.08 -12.26
C TYR A 122 -4.62 -5.70 -12.89
N THR A 123 -3.80 -6.44 -12.13
CA THR A 123 -2.62 -7.14 -12.67
C THR A 123 -3.01 -8.07 -13.81
N LYS A 124 -4.11 -8.82 -13.69
CA LYS A 124 -4.61 -9.68 -14.76
C LYS A 124 -4.94 -8.88 -16.03
N ILE A 125 -5.62 -7.75 -15.89
CA ILE A 125 -5.96 -6.87 -17.03
C ILE A 125 -4.69 -6.31 -17.64
N LEU A 126 -3.75 -5.82 -16.83
CA LEU A 126 -2.48 -5.26 -17.27
C LEU A 126 -1.66 -6.28 -18.07
N LEU A 127 -1.55 -7.51 -17.58
CA LEU A 127 -0.85 -8.58 -18.30
C LEU A 127 -1.54 -8.95 -19.63
N GLY A 128 -2.85 -8.72 -19.76
CA GLY A 128 -3.57 -8.91 -21.02
C GLY A 128 -3.28 -7.83 -22.07
N VAL A 129 -2.82 -6.65 -21.66
CA VAL A 129 -2.50 -5.54 -22.57
C VAL A 129 -1.00 -5.38 -22.84
N VAL A 130 -0.14 -5.81 -21.91
CA VAL A 130 1.31 -5.80 -22.09
C VAL A 130 1.70 -6.95 -23.02
N SER A 131 2.10 -6.63 -24.26
CA SER A 131 2.59 -7.64 -25.21
C SER A 131 3.86 -8.31 -24.68
N ALA A 132 3.90 -9.65 -24.69
CA ALA A 132 5.08 -10.44 -24.32
C ALA A 132 6.33 -10.10 -25.15
N SER A 133 6.15 -9.51 -26.34
CA SER A 133 7.23 -9.18 -27.28
C SER A 133 8.11 -7.98 -26.85
N HIS A 134 7.75 -7.25 -25.79
CA HIS A 134 8.52 -6.09 -25.31
C HIS A 134 9.33 -6.36 -24.03
N VAL A 135 9.32 -7.57 -23.49
CA VAL A 135 10.17 -7.93 -22.35
C VAL A 135 11.57 -8.26 -22.87
N ARG A 136 12.39 -7.23 -23.09
CA ARG A 136 13.84 -7.43 -23.16
C ARG A 136 14.32 -7.69 -21.74
N ILE A 137 14.64 -8.95 -21.43
CA ILE A 137 15.39 -9.27 -20.22
C ILE A 137 16.77 -8.63 -20.42
N GLY A 138 16.93 -7.40 -19.95
CA GLY A 138 18.26 -6.82 -19.80
C GLY A 138 18.95 -7.60 -18.70
N GLU A 139 20.04 -8.30 -19.02
CA GLU A 139 20.96 -8.84 -18.03
C GLU A 139 21.46 -7.66 -17.18
N ALA A 140 20.91 -7.48 -15.99
CA ALA A 140 21.53 -6.59 -15.02
C ALA A 140 22.86 -7.26 -14.60
N PRO A 141 24.01 -6.57 -14.71
CA PRO A 141 25.29 -7.18 -14.39
C PRO A 141 25.32 -7.48 -12.89
N LEU A 142 25.44 -8.77 -12.54
CA LEU A 142 25.72 -9.24 -11.19
C LEU A 142 27.11 -8.74 -10.78
N LYS A 143 27.18 -7.54 -10.19
CA LYS A 143 28.38 -7.10 -9.47
C LYS A 143 28.28 -7.56 -8.02
N SER A 144 29.12 -8.52 -7.67
CA SER A 144 29.43 -8.93 -6.32
C SER A 144 29.95 -7.74 -5.50
N SER A 145 29.25 -7.32 -4.44
CA SER A 145 29.87 -6.66 -3.28
C SER A 145 28.90 -6.60 -2.09
N TRP A 146 29.49 -6.57 -0.90
CA TRP A 146 28.91 -6.82 0.41
C TRP A 146 28.28 -5.57 1.09
N MET A 147 27.39 -5.88 2.03
CA MET A 147 26.81 -5.10 3.15
C MET A 147 27.25 -3.63 3.38
N VAL A 148 26.28 -2.71 3.38
CA VAL A 148 26.24 -1.46 4.17
C VAL A 148 24.78 -0.97 4.36
N PRO A 149 24.47 -0.22 5.44
CA PRO A 149 23.11 0.14 5.85
C PRO A 149 22.45 1.12 4.87
N PHE A 150 21.13 0.99 4.76
CA PHE A 150 20.22 1.57 3.78
C PHE A 150 20.52 3.00 3.28
N ASP A 151 20.54 3.16 1.95
CA ASP A 151 20.22 4.42 1.25
C ASP A 151 18.94 4.26 0.43
N TRP A 152 18.08 5.28 0.51
CA TRP A 152 16.80 5.44 -0.19
C TRP A 152 17.01 5.67 -1.69
N ASN A 153 16.21 5.01 -2.54
CA ASN A 153 16.26 5.21 -3.99
C ASN A 153 15.01 6.02 -4.46
N PRO A 154 15.16 7.30 -4.86
CA PRO A 154 14.07 8.15 -5.35
C PRO A 154 13.45 7.70 -6.68
N ASP A 155 14.14 6.90 -7.49
CA ASP A 155 13.72 6.56 -8.87
C ASP A 155 12.67 5.43 -8.94
N LEU A 156 12.18 4.97 -7.78
CA LEU A 156 11.26 3.83 -7.67
C LEU A 156 9.80 4.23 -7.91
N LEU A 157 9.43 4.40 -9.18
CA LEU A 157 8.03 4.57 -9.60
C LEU A 157 7.27 3.23 -9.51
N GLY A 158 6.50 3.05 -8.43
CA GLY A 158 5.50 1.98 -8.31
C GLY A 158 4.14 2.38 -8.89
N THR A 159 3.28 1.39 -9.19
CA THR A 159 1.87 1.63 -9.50
C THR A 159 1.02 1.23 -8.30
N ILE A 160 0.32 2.19 -7.72
CA ILE A 160 -0.57 1.96 -6.58
C ILE A 160 -1.99 1.91 -7.09
N ILE A 161 -2.75 0.87 -6.74
CA ILE A 161 -4.21 0.95 -6.86
C ILE A 161 -4.71 1.48 -5.53
N LYS A 162 -4.68 2.80 -5.42
CA LYS A 162 -5.12 3.47 -4.22
C LYS A 162 -6.64 3.52 -4.24
N TRP A 163 -7.22 2.70 -3.39
CA TRP A 163 -8.39 3.13 -2.67
C TRP A 163 -7.94 4.32 -1.86
N HIS A 164 -8.48 5.51 -2.11
CA HIS A 164 -8.43 6.56 -1.11
C HIS A 164 -9.26 6.02 0.04
N VAL A 165 -8.63 5.20 0.88
CA VAL A 165 -9.15 4.84 2.18
C VAL A 165 -9.55 6.16 2.76
#